data_AF-A0A0R3TZH7-F1
#
_entry.id   AF-A0A0R3TZH7-F1
#
_cell.length_a   1.000
_cell.length_b   1.000
_cell.length_c   1.000
_cell.angle_alpha   90.00
_cell.angle_beta   90.00
_cell.angle_gamma   90.00
#
_symmetry.space_group_name_H-M   'P 1'
#
loop_
_entity.id
_entity.type
_entity.pdbx_description
1 polymer ?
#
loop_
_entity_poly.entity_id
_entity_poly.type
_entity_poly.pdbx_seq_one_letter_code
_entity_poly.pdbx_strand_id
1 'polypeptide(L)'
;MSESADNSATPKEEIDRSTLLNAAMCYAIHSKNHNLLNDILDKGADPNFFYPNQSPKNRKKFTKALVHFYTYGMKAIEELQTEGTVYL
;
A
#
# COMPACT_ATOMS: atom_id res chain seq x y z
N MET A 1 34.80 9.99 -21.51
CA MET A 1 33.65 9.83 -22.42
C MET A 1 32.67 8.89 -21.74
N SER A 2 31.53 9.45 -21.34
CA SER A 2 30.23 8.82 -21.06
C SER A 2 30.11 7.70 -20.01
N GLU A 3 29.60 8.11 -18.84
CA GLU A 3 28.77 7.29 -17.95
C GLU A 3 27.65 6.61 -18.74
N SER A 4 27.51 5.31 -18.59
CA SER A 4 26.32 4.57 -19.01
C SER A 4 25.62 4.12 -17.74
N ALA A 5 24.83 5.04 -17.17
CA ALA A 5 23.87 4.69 -16.13
C ALA A 5 22.80 3.81 -16.77
N ASP A 6 22.92 2.49 -16.57
CA ASP A 6 21.84 1.53 -16.78
C ASP A 6 20.76 1.78 -15.72
N ASN A 7 19.99 2.85 -15.93
CA ASN A 7 18.79 3.14 -15.17
C ASN A 7 17.69 2.24 -15.72
N SER A 8 17.72 0.95 -15.36
CA SER A 8 16.56 0.09 -15.50
C SER A 8 15.50 0.59 -14.51
N ALA A 9 14.82 1.67 -14.89
CA ALA A 9 13.65 2.15 -14.20
C ALA A 9 12.60 1.06 -14.32
N THR A 10 12.47 0.26 -13.27
CA THR A 10 11.34 -0.66 -13.13
C THR A 10 10.07 0.15 -13.34
N PRO A 11 9.16 -0.26 -14.25
CA PRO A 11 7.93 0.47 -14.44
C PRO A 11 7.17 0.44 -13.12
N LYS A 12 7.12 1.62 -12.48
CA LYS A 12 6.37 1.92 -11.27
C LYS A 12 4.98 1.31 -11.40
N GLU A 13 4.70 0.22 -10.67
CA GLU A 13 3.46 -0.51 -10.85
C GLU A 13 2.35 0.23 -10.11
N GLU A 14 1.30 0.58 -10.83
CA GLU A 14 0.13 1.23 -10.24
C GLU A 14 -0.60 0.26 -9.32
N ILE A 15 -0.70 0.65 -8.04
CA ILE A 15 -1.50 -0.06 -7.05
C ILE A 15 -2.79 0.72 -6.83
N ASP A 16 -3.93 0.02 -6.95
CA ASP A 16 -5.22 0.63 -6.79
C ASP A 16 -5.47 1.04 -5.32
N ARG A 17 -6.30 2.07 -5.14
CA ARG A 17 -6.62 2.63 -3.83
C ARG A 17 -7.20 1.60 -2.85
N SER A 18 -8.01 0.64 -3.32
CA SER A 18 -8.60 -0.36 -2.44
C SER A 18 -7.54 -1.30 -1.86
N THR A 19 -6.58 -1.74 -2.67
CA THR A 19 -5.43 -2.54 -2.25
C THR A 19 -4.58 -1.78 -1.24
N LEU A 20 -4.33 -0.49 -1.46
CA LEU A 20 -3.57 0.35 -0.52
C LEU A 20 -4.29 0.52 0.82
N LEU A 21 -5.60 0.82 0.80
CA LEU A 21 -6.41 0.97 2.01
C LEU A 21 -6.46 -0.32 2.83
N ASN A 22 -6.65 -1.47 2.17
CA ASN A 22 -6.68 -2.76 2.86
C ASN A 22 -5.29 -3.12 3.44
N ALA A 23 -4.20 -2.80 2.75
CA ALA A 23 -2.86 -3.00 3.28
C ALA A 23 -2.55 -2.07 4.47
N ALA A 24 -2.97 -0.80 4.39
CA ALA A 24 -2.87 0.16 5.49
C ALA A 24 -3.67 -0.30 6.70
N MET A 25 -4.87 -0.86 6.49
CA MET A 25 -5.70 -1.43 7.54
C MET A 25 -4.96 -2.54 8.30
N CYS A 26 -4.33 -3.47 7.58
CA CYS A 26 -3.51 -4.51 8.19
C CYS A 26 -2.35 -3.95 9.02
N TYR A 27 -1.69 -2.89 8.54
CA TYR A 27 -0.65 -2.18 9.28
C TYR A 27 -1.19 -1.51 10.55
N ALA A 28 -2.35 -0.84 10.48
CA ALA A 28 -2.99 -0.20 11.61
C ALA A 28 -3.39 -1.21 12.71
N ILE A 29 -3.91 -2.37 12.31
CA ILE A 29 -4.22 -3.48 13.23
C ILE A 29 -2.94 -3.97 13.91
N HIS A 30 -1.88 -4.24 13.15
CA HIS A 30 -0.63 -4.76 13.71
C HIS A 30 0.05 -3.78 14.66
N SER A 31 0.01 -2.48 14.33
CA SER A 31 0.53 -1.40 15.17
C SER A 31 -0.37 -1.06 16.36
N LYS A 32 -1.54 -1.70 16.49
CA LYS A 32 -2.57 -1.42 17.52
C LYS A 32 -3.00 0.04 17.53
N ASN A 33 -2.97 0.70 16.38
CA ASN A 33 -3.36 2.10 16.24
C ASN A 33 -4.85 2.19 15.88
N HIS A 34 -5.69 2.21 16.91
CA HIS A 34 -7.15 2.22 16.74
C HIS A 34 -7.69 3.48 16.04
N ASN A 35 -7.07 4.65 16.27
CA ASN A 35 -7.47 5.88 15.61
C ASN A 35 -7.21 5.78 14.11
N LEU A 36 -6.01 5.34 13.73
CA LEU A 36 -5.67 5.12 12.33
C LEU A 36 -6.56 4.06 11.68
N LEU A 37 -6.88 2.98 12.40
CA LEU A 37 -7.79 1.96 11.91
C LEU A 37 -9.17 2.55 11.58
N ASN A 38 -9.73 3.37 12.46
CA ASN A 38 -11.00 4.06 12.21
C ASN A 38 -10.91 4.98 10.99
N ASP A 39 -9.84 5.79 10.88
CA ASP A 39 -9.64 6.67 9.73
C ASP A 39 -9.55 5.91 8.40
N ILE A 40 -8.92 4.73 8.41
CA ILE A 40 -8.78 3.88 7.23
C ILE A 40 -10.11 3.22 6.85
N LEU A 41 -10.90 2.80 7.84
CA LEU A 41 -12.24 2.25 7.62
C LEU A 41 -13.19 3.33 7.07
N ASP A 42 -13.16 4.55 7.61
CA ASP A 42 -13.95 5.69 7.12
C ASP A 42 -13.61 6.05 5.66
N LYS A 43 -12.37 5.76 5.23
CA LYS A 43 -11.92 5.92 3.84
C LYS A 43 -12.33 4.80 2.89
N GLY A 44 -13.04 3.78 3.38
CA GLY A 44 -13.58 2.69 2.58
C GLY A 44 -12.70 1.44 2.49
N ALA A 45 -11.78 1.24 3.43
CA ALA A 45 -11.15 -0.09 3.58
C ALA A 45 -12.21 -1.14 3.91
N ASP A 46 -12.07 -2.34 3.34
CA ASP A 46 -13.02 -3.43 3.57
C ASP A 46 -12.57 -4.23 4.81
N PRO A 47 -13.31 -4.19 5.94
CA PRO A 47 -12.97 -4.96 7.13
C PRO A 47 -13.06 -6.47 6.91
N ASN A 48 -13.77 -6.92 5.87
CA ASN A 48 -13.86 -8.33 5.48
C ASN A 48 -12.82 -8.72 4.42
N PHE A 49 -11.88 -7.82 4.08
CA PHE A 49 -10.85 -8.11 3.10
C PHE A 49 -10.03 -9.33 3.50
N PHE A 50 -10.08 -10.37 2.66
CA PHE A 50 -9.39 -11.63 2.91
C PHE A 50 -8.29 -11.87 1.87
N TYR A 51 -7.03 -11.68 2.30
CA TYR A 51 -5.83 -11.83 1.48
C TYR A 51 -5.74 -13.16 0.68
N PRO A 52 -6.09 -14.33 1.25
CA PRO A 52 -5.95 -15.62 0.55
C PRO A 52 -6.88 -15.83 -0.66
N ASN A 53 -7.97 -15.07 -0.79
CA ASN A 53 -8.95 -15.24 -1.87
C ASN A 53 -8.64 -14.40 -3.13
N GLN A 54 -7.46 -13.78 -3.19
CA GLN A 54 -7.04 -12.92 -4.27
C GLN A 54 -6.33 -13.69 -5.40
N SER A 55 -6.49 -13.24 -6.65
CA SER A 55 -5.69 -13.75 -7.77
C SER A 55 -4.18 -13.55 -7.51
N PRO A 56 -3.28 -14.36 -8.10
CA PRO A 56 -1.83 -14.21 -7.88
C PRO A 56 -1.30 -12.80 -8.16
N LYS A 57 -1.87 -12.10 -9.16
CA LYS A 57 -1.52 -10.72 -9.49
C LYS A 57 -1.93 -9.75 -8.37
N ASN A 58 -3.16 -9.84 -7.89
CA ASN A 58 -3.67 -8.98 -6.81
C ASN A 58 -2.92 -9.25 -5.50
N ARG A 59 -2.59 -10.52 -5.23
CA ARG A 59 -1.78 -10.92 -4.08
C ARG A 59 -0.42 -10.21 -4.10
N LYS A 60 0.27 -10.21 -5.25
CA LYS A 60 1.57 -9.54 -5.39
C LYS A 60 1.48 -8.04 -5.14
N LYS A 61 0.46 -7.36 -5.69
CA LYS A 61 0.22 -5.93 -5.44
C LYS A 61 -0.03 -5.65 -3.96
N PHE A 62 -0.90 -6.44 -3.33
CA PHE A 62 -1.16 -6.31 -1.90
C PHE A 62 0.12 -6.51 -1.07
N THR A 63 0.93 -7.53 -1.37
CA THR A 63 2.19 -7.75 -0.66
C THR A 63 3.14 -6.55 -0.80
N LYS A 64 3.25 -5.96 -1.99
CA LYS A 64 4.05 -4.74 -2.19
C LYS A 64 3.54 -3.58 -1.32
N ALA A 65 2.22 -3.33 -1.35
CA ALA A 65 1.60 -2.30 -0.53
C ALA A 65 1.86 -2.54 0.96
N LEU A 66 1.71 -3.78 1.43
CA LEU A 66 1.96 -4.14 2.82
C LEU A 66 3.42 -3.86 3.22
N VAL A 67 4.39 -4.28 2.41
CA VAL A 67 5.82 -4.00 2.63
C VAL A 67 6.08 -2.49 2.68
N HIS A 68 5.44 -1.71 1.82
CA HIS A 68 5.55 -0.24 1.83
C HIS A 68 5.12 0.35 3.17
N PHE A 69 3.93 -0.02 3.67
CA PHE A 69 3.44 0.47 4.97
C PHE A 69 4.33 0.03 6.14
N TYR A 70 4.84 -1.20 6.15
CA TYR A 70 5.76 -1.64 7.22
C TYR A 70 7.15 -0.99 7.15
N THR A 71 7.57 -0.56 5.95
CA THR A 71 8.87 0.09 5.74
C THR A 71 8.84 1.57 6.10
N TYR A 72 7.78 2.27 5.68
CA TYR A 72 7.69 3.73 5.79
C TYR A 72 6.71 4.23 6.87
N GLY A 73 5.87 3.34 7.42
CA GLY A 73 4.95 3.62 8.51
C GLY A 73 4.03 4.80 8.21
N MET A 74 4.01 5.78 9.12
CA MET A 74 3.15 6.96 9.02
C MET A 74 3.37 7.79 7.74
N LYS A 75 4.58 7.79 7.15
CA LYS A 75 4.82 8.49 5.86
C LYS A 75 3.97 7.91 4.73
N ALA A 76 3.86 6.59 4.65
CA ALA A 76 3.01 5.93 3.66
C ALA A 76 1.51 6.20 3.93
N ILE A 77 1.12 6.46 5.17
CA ILE A 77 -0.25 6.84 5.54
C ILE A 77 -0.56 8.28 5.11
N GLU A 78 0.40 9.19 5.21
CA GLU A 78 0.26 10.57 4.72
C GLU A 78 0.09 10.60 3.19
N GLU A 79 0.80 9.74 2.46
CA GLU A 79 0.64 9.57 1.01
C GLU A 79 -0.80 9.15 0.62
N LEU A 80 -1.47 8.36 1.48
CA LEU A 80 -2.89 8.00 1.32
C LEU A 80 -3.86 9.18 1.56
N GLN A 81 -3.44 10.23 2.28
CA GLN A 81 -4.28 11.40 2.54
C GLN A 81 -4.30 12.35 1.34
N THR A 82 -3.23 12.40 0.56
CA THR A 82 -3.09 13.30 -0.60
C THR A 82 -3.62 12.66 -1.89
N GLU A 83 -4.89 12.24 -1.95
CA GLU A 83 -5.69 11.84 -3.14
C GLU A 83 -5.00 11.11 -4.32
N GLY A 84 -3.84 10.51 -4.13
CA GLY A 84 -2.91 10.19 -5.21
C GLY A 84 -2.67 8.70 -5.36
N THR A 85 -2.63 8.26 -6.61
CA THR A 85 -2.17 6.94 -7.01
C THR A 85 -0.77 6.68 -6.45
N VAL A 86 -0.59 5.57 -5.70
CA VAL A 86 0.74 5.18 -5.18
C VAL A 86 1.39 4.21 -6.15
N TYR A 87 2.62 4.52 -6.53
CA TYR A 87 3.41 3.79 -7.50
C TYR A 87 4.54 3.02 -6.79
N LEU A 88 4.50 1.67 -6.83
CA LEU A 88 5.37 0.77 -6.06
C LEU A 88 6.10 -0.31 -6.86
#